data_AF-A0A5N9HIS5-F1
#
_entry.id   AF-A0A5N9HIS5-F1
#
_cell.length_a   1.000
_cell.length_b   1.000
_cell.length_c   1.000
_cell.angle_alpha   90.00
_cell.angle_beta   90.00
_cell.angle_gamma   90.00
#
_symmetry.space_group_name_H-M   'P 1'
#
loop_
_entity.id
_entity.type
_entity.pdbx_description
1 polymer ?
#
loop_
_entity_poly.entity_id
_entity_poly.type
_entity_poly.pdbx_seq_one_letter_code
_entity_poly.pdbx_strand_id
1 'polypeptide(L)'
;MTKNLVIVESPAKARTVSRYLGKDFQVEASVGHIRDLPSKEMAVDIDNNFTPSYVIMPGKKSIVQNLKKLARNAENIYLATDPDREGEAISWHILESISSSKTPPTQRVVFHEIT
;
A
#
# COMPACT_ATOMS: atom_id res chain seq x y z
N MET A 1 12.70 -17.53 2.55
CA MET A 1 12.31 -16.10 2.52
C MET A 1 11.41 -15.93 1.32
N THR A 2 10.26 -15.29 1.48
CA THR A 2 9.35 -14.97 0.37
C THR A 2 10.00 -13.89 -0.48
N LYS A 3 10.07 -14.12 -1.79
CA LYS A 3 10.72 -13.18 -2.73
C LYS A 3 9.84 -11.99 -3.06
N ASN A 4 8.52 -12.17 -3.04
CA ASN A 4 7.59 -11.19 -3.57
C ASN A 4 6.59 -10.76 -2.48
N LEU A 5 6.41 -9.46 -2.30
CA LEU A 5 5.36 -8.88 -1.45
C LEU A 5 4.24 -8.34 -2.33
N VAL A 6 3.01 -8.80 -2.11
CA VAL A 6 1.81 -8.29 -2.77
C VAL A 6 0.96 -7.57 -1.74
N ILE A 7 0.56 -6.34 -2.03
CA ILE A 7 -0.28 -5.53 -1.13
C ILE A 7 -1.60 -5.24 -1.83
N VAL A 8 -2.70 -5.64 -1.20
CA VAL A 8 -4.08 -5.38 -1.63
C VAL A 8 -4.82 -4.51 -0.61
N GLU A 9 -5.98 -3.95 -0.95
CA GLU A 9 -6.68 -3.07 -0.01
C GLU A 9 -7.42 -3.84 1.10
N SER A 10 -7.96 -5.03 0.82
CA SER A 10 -8.85 -5.75 1.76
C SER A 10 -8.33 -7.14 2.19
N PRO A 11 -8.59 -7.57 3.46
CA PRO A 11 -8.23 -8.91 3.92
C PRO A 11 -8.89 -10.05 3.13
N ALA A 12 -10.08 -9.80 2.57
CA ALA A 12 -10.78 -10.78 1.76
C ALA A 12 -10.01 -11.07 0.46
N LYS A 13 -9.59 -10.03 -0.27
CA LYS A 13 -8.75 -10.20 -1.46
C LYS A 13 -7.41 -10.84 -1.14
N ALA A 14 -6.79 -10.48 -0.01
CA ALA A 14 -5.50 -11.07 0.38
C ALA A 14 -5.60 -12.60 0.50
N ARG A 15 -6.68 -13.07 1.15
CA ARG A 15 -6.97 -14.51 1.27
C ARG A 15 -7.24 -15.19 -0.06
N THR A 16 -7.89 -14.51 -1.01
CA THR A 16 -8.19 -15.07 -2.33
C THR A 16 -6.94 -15.11 -3.21
N VAL A 17 -6.25 -13.98 -3.37
CA VAL A 17 -5.01 -13.85 -4.17
C VAL A 17 -3.91 -14.78 -3.67
N SER A 18 -3.76 -14.94 -2.35
CA SER A 18 -2.77 -15.86 -1.77
C SER A 18 -2.97 -17.32 -2.19
N ARG A 19 -4.20 -17.76 -2.46
CA ARG A 19 -4.47 -19.12 -2.95
C ARG A 19 -3.95 -19.35 -4.37
N TYR A 20 -3.91 -18.29 -5.18
CA TYR A 20 -3.48 -18.37 -6.58
C TYR A 20 -1.96 -18.25 -6.75
N LEU A 21 -1.30 -17.40 -5.95
CA LEU A 21 0.12 -17.07 -6.16
C LEU A 21 1.11 -18.08 -5.54
N GLY A 22 0.67 -18.90 -4.58
CA GLY A 22 1.52 -19.91 -3.96
C GLY A 22 2.58 -19.34 -3.00
N LYS A 23 3.60 -20.15 -2.69
CA LYS A 23 4.52 -19.94 -1.55
C LYS A 23 5.58 -18.86 -1.76
N ASP A 24 5.79 -18.42 -3.00
CA ASP A 24 6.82 -17.40 -3.32
C ASP A 24 6.32 -15.96 -3.08
N PHE A 25 5.01 -15.80 -2.83
CA PHE A 25 4.36 -14.52 -2.63
C PHE A 25 3.81 -14.41 -1.20
N GLN A 26 4.22 -13.37 -0.50
CA GLN A 26 3.58 -12.91 0.73
C GLN A 26 2.48 -11.91 0.34
N VAL A 27 1.22 -12.20 0.64
CA VAL A 27 0.10 -11.31 0.33
C VAL A 27 -0.41 -10.65 1.61
N GLU A 28 -0.41 -9.32 1.66
CA GLU A 28 -0.82 -8.51 2.80
C GLU A 28 -1.93 -7.53 2.43
N ALA A 29 -2.73 -7.13 3.41
CA ALA A 29 -3.78 -6.14 3.22
C ALA A 29 -3.43 -4.82 3.94
N SER A 30 -3.65 -3.68 3.27
CA SER A 30 -3.57 -2.35 3.90
C SER A 30 -4.79 -2.05 4.80
N VAL A 31 -5.89 -2.78 4.57
CA VAL A 31 -7.19 -2.60 5.21
C VAL A 31 -7.77 -1.20 4.84
N GLY A 32 -7.73 -0.87 3.55
CA GLY A 32 -8.13 0.43 3.00
C GLY A 32 -7.02 1.49 3.05
N HIS A 33 -7.41 2.75 3.18
CA HIS A 33 -6.48 3.88 3.32
C HIS A 33 -5.61 3.75 4.59
N ILE A 34 -4.34 4.15 4.46
CA ILE A 34 -3.36 4.16 5.56
C ILE A 34 -2.90 5.57 5.94
N ARG A 35 -3.14 6.54 5.05
CA ARG A 35 -2.85 7.95 5.23
C ARG A 35 -4.10 8.75 4.90
N ASP A 36 -4.21 9.90 5.53
CA ASP A 36 -5.27 10.88 5.29
C ASP A 36 -4.75 12.28 5.63
N LEU A 37 -5.52 13.31 5.30
CA LEU A 37 -5.26 14.68 5.72
C LEU A 37 -5.42 14.79 7.25
N PRO A 38 -4.59 15.57 7.95
CA PRO A 38 -4.78 15.85 9.37
C PRO A 38 -6.12 16.55 9.62
N SER A 39 -6.87 16.08 10.62
CA SER A 39 -8.26 16.51 10.86
C SER A 39 -8.41 17.85 11.56
N LYS A 40 -7.34 18.40 12.15
CA LYS A 40 -7.38 19.59 13.03
C LYS A 40 -6.57 20.78 12.52
N GLU A 41 -5.90 20.64 11.38
CA GLU A 41 -4.97 21.64 10.84
C GLU A 41 -5.30 21.92 9.37
N MET A 42 -4.87 23.06 8.85
CA MET A 42 -4.95 23.34 7.41
C MET A 42 -4.01 22.38 6.69
N ALA A 43 -4.59 21.31 6.13
CA ALA A 43 -3.85 20.20 5.54
C ALA A 43 -3.32 20.48 4.13
N VAL A 44 -3.77 21.56 3.49
CA VAL A 44 -3.44 21.89 2.09
C VAL A 44 -2.80 23.27 2.08
N ASP A 45 -1.58 23.33 1.59
CA ASP A 45 -0.85 24.58 1.38
C ASP A 45 -1.31 25.23 0.06
N ILE A 46 -2.20 26.21 0.17
CA ILE A 46 -2.81 26.91 -0.97
C ILE A 46 -1.79 27.77 -1.71
N ASP A 47 -0.79 28.29 -1.00
CA ASP A 47 0.23 29.17 -1.57
C ASP A 47 1.30 28.37 -2.33
N ASN A 48 1.47 27.09 -1.99
CA ASN A 48 2.44 26.18 -2.61
C ASN A 48 1.74 25.09 -3.45
N ASN A 49 1.03 25.52 -4.50
CA ASN A 49 0.41 24.64 -5.51
C ASN A 49 -0.52 23.56 -4.91
N PHE A 50 -1.29 23.91 -3.88
CA PHE A 50 -2.21 23.00 -3.19
C PHE A 50 -1.53 21.74 -2.64
N THR A 51 -0.28 21.85 -2.17
CA THR A 51 0.47 20.70 -1.66
C THR A 51 -0.22 20.13 -0.42
N PRO A 52 -0.65 18.86 -0.43
CA PRO A 52 -1.30 18.23 0.72
C PRO A 52 -0.28 17.67 1.72
N SER A 53 -0.56 17.86 3.00
CA SER A 53 0.10 17.17 4.10
C SER A 53 -0.72 15.94 4.48
N TYR A 54 -0.11 14.76 4.37
CA TYR A 54 -0.76 13.50 4.74
C TYR A 54 -0.10 12.86 5.96
N VAL A 55 -0.92 12.42 6.91
CA VAL A 55 -0.50 11.73 8.14
C VAL A 55 -0.97 10.28 8.12
N ILE A 56 -0.23 9.39 8.81
CA ILE A 56 -0.69 8.01 9.00
C ILE A 56 -1.92 8.03 9.92
N MET A 57 -3.02 7.42 9.48
CA MET A 57 -4.27 7.39 10.23
C MET A 57 -4.10 6.70 11.60
N PRO A 58 -4.83 7.14 12.64
CA PRO A 58 -4.89 6.44 13.92
C PRO A 58 -5.25 4.96 13.71
N GLY A 59 -4.56 4.05 14.42
CA GLY A 59 -4.76 2.60 14.28
C GLY A 59 -4.06 1.94 13.07
N LYS A 60 -3.53 2.71 12.11
CA LYS A 60 -2.82 2.16 10.93
C LYS A 60 -1.30 2.07 11.10
N LYS A 61 -0.74 2.62 12.18
CA LYS A 61 0.72 2.64 12.43
C LYS A 61 1.36 1.25 12.43
N SER A 62 0.72 0.27 13.07
CA SER A 62 1.21 -1.12 13.12
C SER A 62 1.23 -1.78 11.74
N ILE A 63 0.19 -1.56 10.94
CA ILE A 63 0.10 -2.04 9.55
C ILE A 63 1.25 -1.45 8.73
N VAL A 64 1.44 -0.13 8.78
CA VAL A 64 2.52 0.54 8.04
C VAL A 64 3.90 0.04 8.48
N GLN A 65 4.12 -0.17 9.78
CA GLN A 65 5.38 -0.73 10.29
C GLN A 65 5.61 -2.17 9.79
N ASN A 66 4.57 -2.99 9.76
CA ASN A 66 4.67 -4.34 9.22
C ASN A 66 4.98 -4.33 7.71
N LEU A 67 4.25 -3.53 6.92
CA LEU A 67 4.48 -3.38 5.49
C LEU A 67 5.90 -2.87 5.20
N LYS A 68 6.41 -1.90 5.97
CA LYS A 68 7.81 -1.45 5.88
C LYS A 68 8.80 -2.59 6.11
N LYS A 69 8.57 -3.41 7.13
CA LYS A 69 9.44 -4.54 7.46
C LYS A 69 9.44 -5.57 6.34
N LEU A 70 8.27 -5.93 5.82
CA LEU A 70 8.13 -6.90 4.74
C LEU A 70 8.72 -6.37 3.43
N ALA A 71 8.46 -5.10 3.09
CA ALA A 71 8.99 -4.45 1.90
C ALA A 71 10.52 -4.45 1.87
N ARG A 72 11.19 -4.21 3.02
CA ARG A 72 12.66 -4.25 3.10
C ARG A 72 13.28 -5.62 2.88
N ASN A 73 12.51 -6.69 3.10
CA ASN A 73 12.96 -8.07 2.99
C ASN A 73 12.51 -8.74 1.67
N ALA A 74 11.71 -8.05 0.86
CA ALA A 74 11.23 -8.56 -0.42
C ALA A 74 12.24 -8.25 -1.54
N GLU A 75 12.27 -9.10 -2.57
CA GLU A 75 12.97 -8.84 -3.84
C GLU A 75 12.12 -7.94 -4.76
N ASN A 76 10.79 -8.09 -4.74
CA ASN A 76 9.85 -7.27 -5.51
C ASN A 76 8.59 -6.92 -4.68
N ILE A 77 8.00 -5.76 -4.97
CA ILE A 77 6.74 -5.29 -4.40
C ILE A 77 5.69 -5.17 -5.51
N TYR A 78 4.48 -5.66 -5.26
CA TYR A 78 3.34 -5.57 -6.16
C TYR A 78 2.18 -4.86 -5.45
N LEU A 79 1.73 -3.76 -6.02
CA LEU A 79 0.56 -3.00 -5.55
C LEU A 79 -0.66 -3.41 -6.37
N ALA A 80 -1.54 -4.19 -5.74
CA ALA A 80 -2.66 -4.89 -6.37
C ALA A 80 -4.01 -4.41 -5.81
N THR A 81 -4.14 -3.11 -5.58
CA THR A 81 -5.40 -2.46 -5.23
C THR A 81 -6.33 -2.39 -6.45
N ASP A 82 -7.60 -2.08 -6.21
CA ASP A 82 -8.60 -1.91 -7.27
C ASP A 82 -8.14 -0.98 -8.40
N PRO A 83 -8.54 -1.26 -9.66
CA PRO A 83 -8.15 -0.48 -10.83
C PRO A 83 -9.04 0.75 -11.02
N ASP A 84 -9.26 1.48 -9.93
CA ASP A 84 -9.99 2.74 -9.92
C ASP A 84 -9.15 3.86 -9.29
N ARG A 85 -9.72 5.07 -9.26
CA ARG A 85 -9.13 6.25 -8.64
C ARG A 85 -8.72 6.01 -7.19
N GLU A 86 -9.56 5.32 -6.42
CA GLU A 86 -9.35 5.16 -4.99
C GLU A 86 -8.24 4.14 -4.73
N GLY A 87 -8.24 3.02 -5.44
CA GLY A 87 -7.17 2.04 -5.41
C GLY A 87 -5.83 2.65 -5.81
N GLU A 88 -5.80 3.50 -6.84
CA GLU A 88 -4.56 4.18 -7.23
C GLU A 88 -4.03 5.12 -6.12
N ALA A 89 -4.91 5.88 -5.47
CA ALA A 89 -4.54 6.71 -4.33
C ALA A 89 -4.04 5.87 -3.14
N ILE A 90 -4.68 4.75 -2.85
CA ILE A 90 -4.23 3.80 -1.80
C ILE A 90 -2.85 3.25 -2.15
N SER A 91 -2.63 2.81 -3.39
CA SER A 91 -1.35 2.32 -3.88
C SER A 91 -0.24 3.38 -3.72
N TRP A 92 -0.52 4.62 -4.14
CA TRP A 92 0.39 5.74 -3.96
C TRP A 92 0.70 6.00 -2.48
N HIS A 93 -0.31 6.04 -1.61
CA HIS A 93 -0.12 6.22 -0.17
C HIS A 93 0.70 5.11 0.47
N ILE A 94 0.50 3.85 0.05
CA ILE A 94 1.30 2.70 0.48
C ILE A 94 2.75 2.90 0.06
N LEU A 95 3.00 3.18 -1.21
CA LEU A 95 4.33 3.39 -1.74
C LEU A 95 5.06 4.50 -0.99
N GLU A 96 4.46 5.68 -0.87
CA GLU A 96 5.01 6.80 -0.11
C GLU A 96 5.30 6.44 1.35
N SER A 97 4.42 5.63 1.96
CA SER A 97 4.58 5.23 3.34
C SER A 97 5.74 4.25 3.53
N ILE A 98 5.94 3.30 2.61
CA ILE A 98 6.95 2.23 2.75
C ILE A 98 8.30 2.59 2.10
N SER A 99 8.33 3.64 1.29
CA SER A 99 9.51 4.03 0.51
C SER A 99 10.71 4.40 1.40
N SER A 100 11.89 4.01 0.92
CA SER A 100 13.19 4.26 1.52
C SER A 100 14.27 4.16 0.45
N SER A 101 15.52 4.49 0.78
CA SER A 101 16.65 4.38 -0.16
C SER A 101 16.94 2.96 -0.67
N LYS A 102 16.34 1.94 -0.03
CA LYS A 102 16.47 0.52 -0.39
C LYS A 102 15.14 -0.11 -0.81
N THR A 103 14.18 0.69 -1.26
CA THR A 103 12.90 0.15 -1.70
C THR A 103 13.10 -0.73 -2.94
N PRO A 104 12.66 -2.01 -2.89
CA PRO A 104 12.73 -2.89 -4.05
C PRO A 104 11.91 -2.38 -5.25
N PRO A 105 12.16 -2.92 -6.45
CA PRO A 105 11.31 -2.68 -7.60
C PRO A 105 9.83 -2.86 -7.24
N THR A 106 9.05 -1.82 -7.50
CA THR A 106 7.61 -1.80 -7.23
C THR A 106 6.84 -1.81 -8.54
N GLN A 107 5.86 -2.69 -8.65
CA GLN A 107 5.01 -2.85 -9.83
C GLN A 107 3.55 -2.65 -9.47
N ARG A 108 2.80 -1.98 -10.35
CA ARG A 108 1.35 -1.84 -10.24
C ARG A 108 0.69 -3.02 -10.97
N VAL A 109 -0.20 -3.73 -10.29
CA VAL A 109 -0.92 -4.88 -10.84
C VAL A 109 -2.41 -4.56 -10.93
N VAL A 110 -2.95 -4.53 -12.13
CA VAL A 110 -4.36 -4.23 -12.41
C VAL A 110 -5.09 -5.49 -12.84
N PHE A 111 -6.24 -5.77 -12.22
CA PHE A 111 -7.19 -6.81 -12.62
C PHE A 111 -8.61 -6.36 -12.31
N HIS A 112 -9.58 -6.81 -13.11
CA HIS A 112 -11.00 -6.50 -12.94
C HIS A 112 -11.79 -7.66 -12.29
N GLU A 113 -11.18 -8.85 -12.25
CA GLU A 113 -11.72 -10.05 -11.64
C GLU A 113 -10.59 -10.87 -11.02
N ILE A 114 -10.92 -11.74 -10.05
CA ILE A 114 -9.97 -12.63 -9.39
C ILE A 114 -10.43 -14.06 -9.66
N THR A 115 -9.82 -14.70 -10.66
CA THR A 115 -10.21 -16.02 -11.19
C THR A 115 -9.03 -16.96 -11.30
#